data_AF-A0A1Q3QLF5-F1
#
_entry.id   AF-A0A1Q3QLF5-F1
#
_cell.length_a   1.000
_cell.length_b   1.000
_cell.length_c   1.000
_cell.angle_alpha   90.00
_cell.angle_beta   90.00
_cell.angle_gamma   90.00
#
_symmetry.space_group_name_H-M   'P 1'
#
loop_
_entity.id
_entity.type
_entity.pdbx_description
1 polymer ?
#
loop_
_entity_poly.entity_id
_entity_poly.type
_entity_poly.pdbx_seq_one_letter_code
_entity_poly.pdbx_strand_id
1 'polypeptide(L)' 'MIPLFLLILAAAYILLGAAHLAAPARVLPFYRLLLGRRLFAKAASWFEQITPANWKFIGAAYILFGMAIAWSLRSAF' A
#
# COMPACT_ATOMS: atom_id res chain seq x y z
N MET A 1 -19.35 6.89 -12.02
CA MET A 1 -18.45 7.48 -11.00
C MET A 1 -17.76 6.40 -10.16
N ILE A 2 -18.49 5.42 -9.62
CA ILE A 2 -17.94 4.28 -8.86
C ILE A 2 -16.78 3.53 -9.58
N PRO A 3 -16.87 3.15 -10.86
CA PRO A 3 -15.78 2.40 -11.51
C PRO A 3 -14.50 3.22 -11.72
N LEU A 4 -14.63 4.52 -11.99
CA LEU A 4 -13.49 5.43 -12.09
C LEU A 4 -12.78 5.58 -10.74
N PHE A 5 -13.55 5.70 -9.65
CA PHE A 5 -13.00 5.73 -8.30
C PHE A 5 -12.23 4.44 -7.97
N LEU A 6 -12.80 3.27 -8.30
CA LEU A 6 -12.15 1.99 -8.09
C LEU A 6 -10.90 1.80 -8.97
N LEU A 7 -10.86 2.35 -10.18
CA LEU A 7 -9.66 2.36 -11.04
C LEU A 7 -8.55 3.20 -10.41
N ILE A 8 -8.88 4.39 -9.91
CA ILE A 8 -7.92 5.26 -9.20
C ILE A 8 -7.41 4.55 -7.95
N LEU A 9 -8.29 3.89 -7.20
CA LEU A 9 -7.93 3.12 -6.02
C LEU A 9 -6.98 1.96 -6.36
N ALA A 10 -7.30 1.18 -7.41
CA ALA A 10 -6.46 0.09 -7.88
C ALA A 10 -5.06 0.58 -8.28
N ALA A 11 -4.97 1.67 -9.04
CA ALA A 11 -3.71 2.28 -9.43
C ALA A 11 -2.90 2.76 -8.21
N ALA A 12 -3.56 3.40 -7.24
CA ALA A 12 -2.92 3.85 -6.01
C ALA A 12 -2.31 2.68 -5.21
N TYR A 13 -3.03 1.55 -5.10
CA TYR A 13 -2.52 0.35 -4.43
C TYR A 13 -1.34 -0.29 -5.17
N ILE A 14 -1.38 -0.37 -6.50
CA ILE A 14 -0.26 -0.90 -7.30
C ILE A 14 0.97 0.00 -7.17
N LEU A 15 0.80 1.32 -7.25
CA LEU A 15 1.89 2.29 -7.08
C LEU A 15 2.49 2.23 -5.66
N LEU A 16 1.65 2.12 -4.63
CA LEU A 16 2.09 1.96 -3.25
C LEU A 16 2.87 0.67 -3.08
N GLY A 17 2.39 -0.45 -3.64
CA GLY A 17 3.08 -1.73 -3.58
C GLY A 17 4.41 -1.75 -4.36
N ALA A 18 4.48 -1.08 -5.50
CA ALA A 18 5.72 -0.90 -6.25
C ALA A 18 6.76 -0.09 -5.45
N ALA A 19 6.33 0.97 -4.76
CA ALA A 19 7.21 1.75 -3.88
C ALA A 19 7.79 0.90 -2.73
N HIS A 20 6.99 -0.01 -2.17
CA HIS A 20 7.43 -0.97 -1.15
C HIS A 20 8.47 -1.97 -1.66
N LEU A 21 8.35 -2.42 -2.91
CA LEU A 21 9.31 -3.35 -3.52
C LEU A 21 10.63 -2.66 -3.90
N ALA A 22 10.55 -1.44 -4.43
CA ALA A 22 11.71 -0.70 -4.92
C ALA A 22 12.55 -0.07 -3.80
N ALA A 23 11.91 0.49 -2.78
CA ALA A 23 12.60 1.23 -1.72
C ALA A 23 11.87 1.15 -0.37
N PRO A 24 11.90 -0.01 0.32
CA PRO A 24 11.16 -0.24 1.55
C PRO A 24 11.51 0.78 2.65
N ALA A 25 12.77 1.21 2.75
CA ALA A 25 13.21 2.22 3.73
C ALA A 25 12.61 3.62 3.48
N ARG A 26 12.18 3.93 2.26
CA ARG A 26 11.60 5.24 1.90
C ARG A 26 10.10 5.30 2.12
N VAL A 27 9.46 4.21 2.54
CA VAL A 27 8.00 4.16 2.74
C VAL A 27 7.59 4.63 4.13
N LEU A 28 8.47 4.48 5.14
CA LEU A 28 8.22 4.90 6.52
C LEU A 28 7.73 6.35 6.68
N PRO A 29 8.31 7.34 5.97
CA PRO A 29 7.83 8.73 6.02
C PRO A 29 6.39 8.89 5.51
N PHE A 30 5.98 8.10 4.51
CA PHE A 30 4.60 8.12 4.01
C PHE A 30 3.63 7.61 5.06
N TYR A 31 3.97 6.52 5.75
CA TYR A 31 3.16 6.03 6.87
C TYR A 31 3.08 7.05 8.02
N ARG A 32 4.18 7.75 8.31
CA ARG A 32 4.21 8.82 9.31
C ARG A 32 3.30 9.98 8.94
N LEU A 33 3.24 10.35 7.66
CA LEU A 33 2.33 11.37 7.16
C LEU A 33 0.87 10.91 7.24
N LEU A 34 0.58 9.69 6.76
CA LEU A 34 -0.79 9.15 6.66
C LEU A 34 -1.44 8.91 8.03
N LEU A 35 -0.69 8.31 8.96
CA LEU A 35 -1.18 7.98 10.30
C LEU A 35 -1.17 9.21 11.23
N GLY A 36 -0.39 10.24 10.90
CA GLY A 36 -0.16 11.37 11.78
C GLY A 36 0.65 11.00 13.03
N ARG A 37 1.04 12.03 13.80
CA ARG A 37 2.09 11.93 14.83
C ARG A 37 1.73 10.98 15.98
N ARG A 38 0.48 10.98 16.45
CA ARG A 38 0.01 10.15 17.58
C ARG A 38 -0.12 8.67 17.22
N LEU A 39 -0.75 8.36 16.08
CA LEU A 39 -0.95 6.97 15.66
C LEU A 39 0.35 6.33 15.18
N PHE A 40 1.20 7.10 14.50
CA PHE A 40 2.53 6.62 14.11
C PHE A 40 3.37 6.28 15.34
N ALA A 41 3.38 7.10 16.39
CA ALA A 41 4.12 6.78 17.62
C ALA A 41 3.62 5.50 18.30
N LYS A 42 2.31 5.25 18.29
CA LYS A 42 1.72 4.01 18.83
C LYS A 42 2.07 2.78 17.99
N ALA A 43 2.24 2.96 16.68
CA ALA A 43 2.59 1.89 15.74
C ALA A 43 4.10 1.79 15.46
N ALA A 44 4.93 2.70 15.97
CA ALA A 44 6.35 2.79 15.67
C ALA A 44 7.11 1.50 16.03
N SER A 45 6.78 0.91 17.18
CA SER A 45 7.35 -0.37 17.62
C SER A 45 7.02 -1.52 16.66
N TRP A 46 5.85 -1.49 16.02
CA TRP A 46 5.47 -2.47 15.00
C TRP A 46 6.31 -2.26 13.75
N PHE A 47 6.46 -1.01 13.29
CA PHE A 47 7.26 -0.67 12.12
C PHE A 47 8.75 -1.02 12.28
N GLU A 48 9.32 -0.90 13.48
CA GLU A 48 10.70 -1.30 13.79
C GLU A 48 10.92 -2.81 13.71
N GLN A 49 9.87 -3.62 13.97
CA GLN A 49 9.93 -5.08 13.85
C GLN A 49 9.75 -5.57 12.40
N ILE A 50 9.36 -4.72 11.46
CA ILE A 50 9.18 -5.10 10.05
C ILE A 50 10.54 -5.16 9.36
N THR A 51 10.97 -6.39 9.06
CA THR A 51 12.19 -6.63 8.26
C THR A 51 12.02 -6.13 6.82
N PRO A 52 13.12 -5.88 6.07
CA PRO A 52 13.05 -5.52 4.65
C PRO A 52 12.27 -6.54 3.80
N ALA A 53 12.31 -7.82 4.17
CA ALA A 53 11.55 -8.87 3.52
C ALA A 53 10.04 -8.68 3.74
N ASN A 54 9.63 -8.40 4.98
CA ASN A 54 8.22 -8.16 5.32
C ASN A 54 7.66 -6.93 4.60
N TRP A 55 8.46 -5.88 4.42
CA TRP A 55 8.08 -4.72 3.61
C TRP A 55 7.81 -5.07 2.14
N LYS A 56 8.62 -5.97 1.56
CA LYS A 56 8.40 -6.48 0.20
C LYS A 56 7.13 -7.33 0.11
N PHE A 57 6.84 -8.16 1.12
CA PHE A 57 5.59 -8.92 1.19
C PHE A 57 4.36 -8.02 1.28
N ILE A 58 4.42 -6.97 2.11
CA ILE A 58 3.38 -5.94 2.20
C ILE A 58 3.19 -5.27 0.84
N GLY A 59 4.29 -4.92 0.16
CA GLY A 59 4.25 -4.37 -1.20
C GLY A 59 3.59 -5.27 -2.23
N ALA A 60 3.95 -6.56 -2.23
CA ALA A 60 3.34 -7.56 -3.09
C ALA A 60 1.84 -7.73 -2.80
N ALA A 61 1.44 -7.72 -1.53
CA ALA A 61 0.03 -7.78 -1.13
C ALA A 61 -0.77 -6.58 -1.67
N TYR A 62 -0.22 -5.37 -1.62
CA TYR A 62 -0.87 -4.20 -2.21
C TYR A 62 -1.02 -4.29 -3.73
N ILE A 63 -0.01 -4.81 -4.44
CA ILE A 63 -0.11 -5.04 -5.90
C ILE A 63 -1.20 -6.06 -6.20
N LEU A 64 -1.24 -7.18 -5.48
CA LEU A 64 -2.26 -8.22 -5.64
C LEU A 64 -3.66 -7.67 -5.37
N PHE A 65 -3.83 -6.85 -4.33
CA PHE A 65 -5.10 -6.21 -4.02
C PHE A 65 -5.53 -5.23 -5.11
N GLY A 66 -4.63 -4.36 -5.58
CA GLY A 66 -4.92 -3.45 -6.69
C GLY A 66 -5.27 -4.19 -7.98
N MET A 67 -4.57 -5.30 -8.28
CA MET A 67 -4.92 -6.20 -9.39
C MET A 67 -6.29 -6.84 -9.20
N ALA A 68 -6.63 -7.28 -7.99
CA ALA A 68 -7.94 -7.86 -7.70
C ALA A 68 -9.08 -6.86 -7.91
N ILE A 69 -8.89 -5.59 -7.52
CA ILE A 69 -9.85 -4.51 -7.78
C ILE A 69 -9.99 -4.28 -9.30
N ALA A 70 -8.88 -4.16 -10.02
CA ALA A 70 -8.88 -3.96 -11.47
C ALA A 70 -9.55 -5.13 -12.21
N TRP A 71 -9.33 -6.37 -11.75
CA TRP A 71 -9.97 -7.56 -12.29
C TRP A 71 -11.47 -7.61 -12.00
N SER A 72 -11.87 -7.20 -10.80
CA SER A 72 -13.28 -7.11 -10.41
C SER A 72 -14.01 -6.06 -11.25
N LEU A 73 -13.35 -4.94 -11.55
CA LEU A 73 -13.86 -3.93 -12.46
C LEU A 73 -14.01 -4.45 -13.88
N ARG A 74 -13.00 -5.15 -14.43
CA ARG A 74 -13.09 -5.79 -15.74
C ARG A 74 -14.31 -6.72 -15.82
N SER A 75 -14.60 -7.46 -14.76
CA SER A 75 -15.72 -8.41 -14.72
C SER A 75 -17.09 -7.73 -14.53
N ALA A 76 -17.12 -6.43 -14.25
CA ALA A 76 -18.34 -5.65 -14.01
C ALA A 76 -18.81 -4.84 -15.23
N PHE A 77 -18.05 -4.86 -16.34
CA PHE A 77 -18.35 -4.22 -17.63
C PHE A 77 -18.50 -5.28 -18.71
#